data_AF-A0A848Y624-F1
#
_entry.id   AF-A0A848Y624-F1
#
_cell.length_a   1.000
_cell.length_b   1.000
_cell.length_c   1.000
_cell.angle_alpha   90.00
_cell.angle_beta   90.00
_cell.angle_gamma   90.00
#
_symmetry.space_group_name_H-M   'P 1'
#
loop_
_entity.id
_entity.type
_entity.pdbx_description
1 polymer ?
#
loop_
_entity_poly.entity_id
_entity_poly.type
_entity_poly.pdbx_seq_one_letter_code
_entity_poly.pdbx_strand_id
1 'polypeptide(L)'
;MSKKPDTSSLSPFRSFSRQKWAKLRADTPMTLSEEEVADLSGLSVQVSLEEVAEIYLPLSRLLSLYVEASQDLFRDTQKFLGGLSGKVPYIIGMGGSVAVGKSTTARILRKLLARWPNHPKVDLLTTDG
;
A
#
# COMPACT_ATOMS: atom_id res chain seq x y z
N MET A 1 -46.66 -7.95 14.36
CA MET A 1 -45.73 -7.67 13.25
C MET A 1 -44.31 -7.74 13.80
N SER A 2 -43.63 -8.88 13.64
CA SER A 2 -42.23 -9.01 14.09
C SER A 2 -41.29 -8.48 13.01
N LYS A 3 -40.48 -7.48 13.38
CA LYS A 3 -39.39 -6.97 12.55
C LYS A 3 -38.33 -8.08 12.43
N LYS A 4 -38.20 -8.66 11.24
CA LYS A 4 -37.16 -9.65 10.91
C LYS A 4 -35.78 -8.98 11.12
N PRO A 5 -34.81 -9.65 11.74
CA PRO A 5 -33.46 -9.10 11.84
C PRO A 5 -32.89 -8.91 10.42
N ASP A 6 -32.37 -7.71 10.14
CA ASP A 6 -31.73 -7.40 8.86
C ASP A 6 -30.50 -8.29 8.66
N THR A 7 -30.65 -9.33 7.83
CA THR A 7 -29.54 -10.18 7.36
C THR A 7 -28.78 -9.54 6.20
N SER A 8 -28.87 -8.21 6.02
CA SER A 8 -28.20 -7.50 4.93
C SER A 8 -26.83 -6.95 5.38
N SER A 9 -25.78 -7.42 4.69
CA SER A 9 -24.45 -6.80 4.52
C SER A 9 -23.27 -7.33 5.32
N LEU A 10 -23.07 -8.66 5.38
CA LEU A 10 -21.70 -9.17 5.49
C LEU A 10 -20.96 -8.89 4.18
N SER A 11 -20.25 -7.76 4.13
CA SER A 11 -19.34 -7.41 3.04
C SER A 11 -17.94 -7.95 3.34
N PRO A 12 -17.24 -8.60 2.38
CA PRO A 12 -15.83 -8.96 2.56
C PRO A 12 -14.91 -7.73 2.59
N PHE A 13 -15.42 -6.56 2.21
CA PHE A 13 -14.69 -5.29 2.20
C PHE A 13 -15.08 -4.39 3.36
N ARG A 14 -14.07 -3.71 3.92
CA ARG A 14 -14.26 -2.59 4.85
C ARG A 14 -14.23 -1.27 4.10
N SER A 15 -15.28 -0.49 4.24
CA SER A 15 -15.40 0.83 3.62
C SER A 15 -15.01 1.94 4.58
N PHE A 16 -14.24 2.91 4.09
CA PHE A 16 -13.81 4.06 4.85
C PHE A 16 -14.14 5.35 4.10
N SER A 17 -14.67 6.34 4.82
CA SER A 17 -14.62 7.73 4.34
C SER A 17 -13.17 8.22 4.35
N ARG A 18 -12.82 9.15 3.45
CA ARG A 18 -11.48 9.77 3.39
C ARG A 18 -10.95 10.23 4.75
N GLN A 19 -11.77 10.93 5.55
CA GLN A 19 -11.39 11.41 6.88
C GLN A 19 -11.05 10.28 7.86
N LYS A 20 -11.79 9.16 7.82
CA LYS A 20 -11.51 7.98 8.66
C LYS A 20 -10.24 7.27 8.20
N TRP A 21 -10.03 7.18 6.89
CA TRP A 21 -8.83 6.60 6.30
C TRP A 21 -7.57 7.39 6.65
N ALA A 22 -7.61 8.73 6.51
CA ALA A 22 -6.48 9.62 6.80
C ALA A 22 -5.98 9.49 8.25
N LYS A 23 -6.90 9.28 9.20
CA LYS A 23 -6.56 9.05 10.62
C LYS A 23 -5.74 7.78 10.85
N LEU A 24 -5.80 6.80 9.94
CA LEU A 24 -5.02 5.55 10.04
C LEU A 24 -3.53 5.76 9.74
N ARG A 25 -3.10 6.97 9.32
CA ARG A 25 -1.68 7.33 9.32
C ARG A 25 -1.06 7.19 10.71
N ALA A 26 -1.85 7.38 11.77
CA ALA A 26 -1.40 7.40 13.17
C ALA A 26 -0.14 8.27 13.32
N ASP A 27 0.95 7.69 13.85
CA ASP A 27 2.21 8.37 14.11
C ASP A 27 3.20 8.28 12.93
N THR A 28 2.79 7.80 11.76
CA THR A 28 3.66 7.77 10.58
C THR A 28 3.93 9.22 10.11
N PRO A 29 5.17 9.72 10.24
CA PRO A 29 5.48 11.10 9.86
C PRO A 29 5.40 11.25 8.34
N MET A 30 5.20 12.49 7.88
CA MET A 30 5.34 12.79 6.46
C MET A 30 6.81 12.64 6.05
N THR A 31 7.08 11.68 5.18
CA THR A 31 8.46 11.33 4.80
C THR A 31 8.89 11.87 3.44
N LEU A 32 7.96 12.42 2.65
CA LEU A 32 8.22 13.01 1.35
C LEU A 32 8.23 14.54 1.47
N SER A 33 9.20 15.20 0.82
CA SER A 33 9.17 16.66 0.66
C SER A 33 8.16 17.10 -0.42
N GLU A 34 7.81 18.39 -0.44
CA GLU A 34 6.98 18.96 -1.50
C GLU A 34 7.59 18.77 -2.89
N GLU A 35 8.90 19.00 -3.02
CA GLU A 35 9.65 18.79 -4.26
C GLU A 35 9.54 17.34 -4.73
N GLU A 36 9.68 16.39 -3.82
CA GLU A 36 9.57 14.97 -4.17
C GLU A 36 8.16 14.58 -4.59
N VAL A 37 7.12 15.23 -4.05
CA VAL A 37 5.72 15.01 -4.47
C VAL A 37 5.45 15.66 -5.82
N ALA A 38 6.00 16.85 -6.08
CA ALA A 38 5.94 17.49 -7.38
C ALA A 38 6.55 16.60 -8.47
N ASP A 39 7.71 16.00 -8.20
CA ASP A 39 8.39 15.07 -9.12
C ASP A 39 7.56 13.81 -9.40
N LEU A 40 6.75 13.35 -8.42
CA LEU A 40 5.92 12.16 -8.55
C LEU A 40 4.66 12.39 -9.41
N SER A 41 4.24 13.65 -9.55
CA SER A 41 3.13 14.01 -10.43
C SER A 41 3.48 13.68 -11.88
N GLY A 42 2.55 13.06 -12.59
CA GLY A 42 2.69 12.75 -14.01
C GLY A 42 2.13 13.87 -14.89
N LEU A 43 2.33 13.77 -16.21
CA LEU A 43 1.78 14.74 -17.18
C LEU A 43 0.25 14.89 -17.10
N SER A 44 -0.47 13.86 -16.63
CA SER A 44 -1.94 13.82 -16.60
C SER A 44 -2.57 13.83 -15.20
N VAL A 45 -1.79 13.55 -14.15
CA VAL A 45 -2.30 13.44 -12.77
C VAL A 45 -1.36 14.17 -11.83
N GLN A 46 -1.86 15.27 -11.25
CA GLN A 46 -1.20 15.99 -10.17
C GLN A 46 -1.65 15.40 -8.85
N VAL A 47 -0.69 15.08 -7.98
CA VAL A 47 -0.97 14.59 -6.62
C VAL A 47 -0.48 15.64 -5.64
N SER A 48 -1.36 16.06 -4.73
CA SER A 48 -1.03 17.06 -3.71
C SER A 48 -0.33 16.43 -2.51
N LEU A 49 0.42 17.23 -1.75
CA LEU A 49 1.03 16.81 -0.49
C LEU A 49 -0.03 16.29 0.50
N GLU A 50 -1.20 16.93 0.52
CA GLU A 50 -2.35 16.52 1.33
C GLU A 50 -2.87 15.14 0.91
N GLU A 51 -3.01 14.87 -0.39
CA GLU A 51 -3.43 13.55 -0.86
C GLU A 51 -2.41 12.47 -0.50
N VAL A 52 -1.11 12.75 -0.60
CA VAL A 52 -0.05 11.85 -0.11
C VAL A 52 -0.24 11.55 1.37
N ALA A 53 -0.44 12.59 2.18
CA ALA A 53 -0.57 12.45 3.63
C ALA A 53 -1.85 11.72 4.06
N GLU A 54 -2.97 11.95 3.37
CA GLU A 54 -4.28 11.44 3.75
C GLU A 54 -4.61 10.07 3.15
N ILE A 55 -4.08 9.75 1.96
CA ILE A 55 -4.44 8.53 1.22
C ILE A 55 -3.27 7.57 1.18
N TYR A 56 -2.12 8.02 0.68
CA TYR A 56 -1.01 7.13 0.37
C TYR A 56 -0.17 6.76 1.58
N LEU A 57 0.00 7.64 2.58
CA LEU A 57 0.68 7.31 3.83
C LEU A 57 -0.03 6.17 4.59
N PRO A 58 -1.34 6.26 4.91
CA PRO A 58 -2.05 5.14 5.55
C PRO A 58 -1.99 3.85 4.73
N LEU A 59 -2.07 3.95 3.40
CA LEU A 59 -1.96 2.78 2.52
C LEU A 59 -0.57 2.14 2.59
N SER A 60 0.49 2.94 2.54
CA SER A 60 1.87 2.44 2.64
C SER A 60 2.13 1.75 3.98
N ARG A 61 1.58 2.29 5.08
CA ARG A 61 1.63 1.68 6.40
C ARG A 61 0.87 0.37 6.45
N LEU A 62 -0.33 0.30 5.87
CA LEU A 62 -1.08 -0.94 5.80
C LEU A 62 -0.30 -2.01 5.03
N LEU A 63 0.25 -1.64 3.88
CA LEU A 63 1.07 -2.52 3.07
C LEU A 63 2.34 -2.98 3.81
N SER A 64 2.99 -2.11 4.60
CA SER A 64 4.16 -2.50 5.39
C SER A 64 3.83 -3.56 6.45
N LEU A 65 2.66 -3.46 7.10
CA LEU A 65 2.18 -4.50 8.02
C LEU A 65 1.96 -5.84 7.32
N TYR A 66 1.40 -5.83 6.10
CA TYR A 66 1.23 -7.06 5.31
C TYR A 66 2.56 -7.67 4.87
N VAL A 67 3.52 -6.85 4.46
CA VAL A 67 4.84 -7.32 4.04
C VAL A 67 5.58 -7.96 5.22
N GLU A 68 5.59 -7.30 6.38
CA GLU A 68 6.22 -7.80 7.60
C GLU A 68 5.61 -9.14 8.03
N ALA A 69 4.28 -9.22 8.14
CA ALA A 69 3.59 -10.45 8.52
C ALA A 69 3.86 -11.61 7.53
N SER A 70 3.94 -11.32 6.23
CA SER A 70 4.23 -12.33 5.21
C SER A 70 5.69 -12.82 5.29
N GLN A 71 6.65 -11.92 5.52
CA GLN A 71 8.04 -12.27 5.72
C GLN A 71 8.25 -13.11 6.98
N ASP A 72 7.53 -12.79 8.05
CA ASP A 72 7.56 -13.56 9.30
C ASP A 72 7.03 -14.98 9.11
N LEU A 73 5.84 -15.11 8.50
CA LEU A 73 5.25 -16.40 8.19
C LEU A 73 6.16 -17.25 7.30
N PHE A 74 6.76 -16.63 6.27
CA PHE A 74 7.71 -17.31 5.39
C PHE A 74 8.91 -17.84 6.17
N ARG A 75 9.54 -17.00 7.01
CA ARG A 75 10.70 -17.38 7.81
C ARG A 75 10.39 -18.54 8.75
N ASP A 76 9.24 -18.51 9.42
CA ASP A 76 8.88 -19.56 10.38
C ASP A 76 8.55 -20.88 9.67
N THR A 77 7.91 -20.82 8.50
CA THR A 77 7.69 -21.98 7.62
C THR A 77 9.02 -22.59 7.16
N GLN A 78 9.99 -21.75 6.76
CA GLN A 78 11.32 -22.23 6.33
C GLN A 78 12.07 -22.93 7.46
N LYS A 79 12.02 -22.38 8.68
CA LYS A 79 12.61 -23.03 9.87
C LYS A 79 11.98 -24.40 10.13
N PHE A 80 10.66 -24.50 10.02
CA PHE A 80 9.94 -25.76 10.22
C PHE A 80 10.32 -26.83 9.20
N LEU A 81 10.51 -26.44 7.93
CA LEU A 81 10.81 -27.37 6.83
C LEU A 81 12.29 -27.77 6.71
N GLY A 82 13.15 -27.41 7.67
CA GLY A 82 14.56 -27.84 7.68
C GLY A 82 15.50 -27.07 6.71
N GLY A 83 15.01 -25.95 6.17
CA GLY A 83 15.80 -24.87 5.56
C GLY A 83 16.75 -25.20 4.41
N LEU A 84 16.31 -24.95 3.17
CA LEU A 84 17.14 -24.39 2.11
C LEU A 84 16.26 -23.46 1.25
N SER A 85 16.48 -22.14 1.28
CA SER A 85 16.37 -21.22 0.13
C SER A 85 16.34 -19.72 0.52
N GLY A 86 16.67 -18.86 -0.47
CA GLY A 86 16.94 -17.43 -0.32
C GLY A 86 15.72 -16.51 -0.14
N LYS A 87 15.98 -15.20 -0.08
CA LYS A 87 14.97 -14.16 0.14
C LYS A 87 13.92 -14.15 -0.98
N VAL A 88 12.66 -14.40 -0.62
CA VAL A 88 11.51 -14.30 -1.55
C VAL A 88 10.97 -12.86 -1.52
N PRO A 89 10.82 -12.19 -2.67
CA PRO A 89 10.25 -10.85 -2.74
C PRO A 89 8.74 -10.87 -2.45
N TYR A 90 8.23 -9.82 -1.83
CA TYR A 90 6.80 -9.57 -1.73
C TYR A 90 6.33 -8.81 -2.98
N ILE A 91 5.30 -9.31 -3.65
CA ILE A 91 4.81 -8.74 -4.92
C ILE A 91 3.48 -8.01 -4.69
N ILE A 92 3.42 -6.74 -5.11
CA ILE A 92 2.19 -5.94 -5.10
C ILE A 92 1.76 -5.75 -6.56
N GLY A 93 0.64 -6.35 -6.94
CA GLY A 93 0.03 -6.14 -8.26
C GLY A 93 -0.93 -4.95 -8.26
N MET A 94 -0.81 -4.06 -9.25
CA MET A 94 -1.71 -2.92 -9.44
C MET A 94 -2.49 -3.04 -10.75
N GLY A 95 -3.78 -3.32 -10.66
CA GLY A 95 -4.72 -3.37 -11.80
C GLY A 95 -5.53 -2.08 -11.96
N GLY A 96 -6.19 -1.92 -13.11
CA GLY A 96 -7.07 -0.77 -13.41
C GLY A 96 -7.06 -0.37 -14.89
N SER A 97 -8.02 0.47 -15.29
CA SER A 97 -8.18 0.93 -16.69
C SER A 97 -6.98 1.75 -17.20
N VAL A 98 -6.88 1.91 -18.52
CA VAL A 98 -5.90 2.81 -19.15
C VAL A 98 -6.17 4.25 -18.69
N ALA A 99 -5.10 5.03 -18.50
CA ALA A 99 -5.13 6.43 -18.04
C ALA A 99 -5.73 6.70 -16.63
N VAL A 100 -6.09 5.68 -15.84
CA VAL A 100 -6.65 5.85 -14.48
C VAL A 100 -5.61 6.28 -13.42
N GLY A 101 -4.34 6.47 -13.79
CA GLY A 101 -3.30 6.92 -12.86
C GLY A 101 -2.49 5.82 -12.15
N LYS A 102 -2.56 4.56 -12.61
CA LYS A 102 -1.79 3.43 -12.00
C LYS A 102 -0.30 3.73 -11.84
N SER A 103 0.33 4.32 -12.85
CA SER A 103 1.77 4.62 -12.84
C SER A 103 2.12 5.69 -11.80
N THR A 104 1.25 6.67 -11.59
CA THR A 104 1.42 7.69 -10.54
C THR A 104 1.34 7.05 -9.16
N THR A 105 0.29 6.26 -8.90
CA THR A 105 0.13 5.50 -7.65
C THR A 105 1.33 4.59 -7.38
N ALA A 106 1.80 3.88 -8.40
CA ALA A 106 2.95 2.99 -8.33
C ALA A 106 4.23 3.69 -7.89
N ARG A 107 4.53 4.85 -8.49
CA ARG A 107 5.72 5.64 -8.19
C ARG A 107 5.68 6.21 -6.76
N ILE A 108 4.51 6.68 -6.32
CA ILE A 108 4.31 7.18 -4.95
C ILE A 108 4.53 6.05 -3.95
N LEU A 109 3.85 4.91 -4.13
CA LEU A 109 3.98 3.76 -3.25
C LEU A 109 5.41 3.23 -3.20
N ARG A 110 6.12 3.19 -4.34
CA ARG A 110 7.55 2.83 -4.37
C ARG A 110 8.38 3.73 -3.46
N LYS A 111 8.25 5.06 -3.58
CA LYS A 111 9.02 6.02 -2.75
C LYS A 111 8.65 5.94 -1.27
N LEU A 112 7.37 5.73 -0.94
CA LEU A 112 6.93 5.60 0.45
C LEU A 112 7.41 4.28 1.07
N LEU A 113 7.21 3.16 0.38
CA LEU A 113 7.59 1.84 0.88
C LEU A 113 9.10 1.69 1.04
N ALA A 114 9.91 2.31 0.17
CA ALA A 114 11.37 2.27 0.26
C ALA A 114 11.96 2.96 1.51
N ARG A 115 11.16 3.76 2.22
CA ARG A 115 11.57 4.42 3.46
C ARG A 115 11.27 3.63 4.73
N TRP A 116 10.53 2.52 4.62
CA TRP A 116 10.29 1.67 5.77
C TRP A 116 11.57 0.87 6.09
N PRO A 117 12.00 0.81 7.35
CA PRO A 117 13.25 0.14 7.74
C PRO A 117 13.34 -1.32 7.26
N ASN A 118 12.21 -2.02 7.22
CA ASN A 118 12.13 -3.42 6.83
C ASN A 118 12.18 -3.63 5.29
N HIS A 119 12.13 -2.55 4.49
CA HIS A 119 11.97 -2.59 3.03
C HIS A 119 13.11 -1.85 2.29
N PRO A 120 14.37 -2.30 2.40
CA PRO A 120 15.52 -1.56 1.86
C PRO A 120 15.55 -1.48 0.33
N LYS A 121 14.79 -2.32 -0.37
CA LYS A 121 14.72 -2.35 -1.83
C LYS A 121 13.29 -2.49 -2.31
N VAL A 122 12.82 -1.50 -3.07
CA VAL A 122 11.49 -1.50 -3.72
C VAL A 122 11.67 -1.14 -5.18
N ASP A 123 11.47 -2.14 -6.04
CA ASP A 123 11.54 -2.03 -7.49
C ASP A 123 10.13 -1.87 -8.08
N LEU A 124 10.03 -1.21 -9.24
CA LEU A 124 8.78 -1.06 -9.99
C LEU A 124 8.99 -1.63 -11.38
N LEU A 125 8.16 -2.61 -11.75
CA LEU A 125 8.08 -3.16 -13.10
C LEU A 125 6.69 -2.87 -13.66
N THR A 126 6.63 -2.48 -14.91
CA THR A 126 5.37 -2.33 -15.65
C THR A 126 5.17 -3.54 -16.56
N THR A 127 3.92 -3.84 -16.91
CA THR A 127 3.59 -5.00 -17.75
C THR A 127 3.57 -4.66 -19.26
N ASP A 128 3.76 -3.39 -19.61
CA ASP A 128 3.64 -2.85 -20.97
C ASP A 128 4.97 -2.71 -21.73
N GLY A 129 6.10 -3.03 -21.11
CA GLY A 129 7.43 -3.08 -21.76
C GLY A 129 8.19 -1.77 -21.73
#